data_AF-A0A7X8HXN4-F1
#
_entry.id   AF-A0A7X8HXN4-F1
#
_cell.length_a   1.000
_cell.length_b   1.000
_cell.length_c   1.000
_cell.angle_alpha   90.00
_cell.angle_beta   90.00
_cell.angle_gamma   90.00
#
_symmetry.space_group_name_H-M   'P 1'
#
loop_
_entity.id
_entity.type
_entity.pdbx_description
1 polymer ?
#
loop_
_entity_poly.entity_id
_entity_poly.type
_entity_poly.pdbx_seq_one_letter_code
_entity_poly.pdbx_strand_id
1 'polypeptide(L)'
;AMALSAGVDELNCYTAGLLSRSGELALLRTLQDFIHRQGPLTVEQIETLIPRWSPSFGNQLKKQWRLPLPLRELIGAIHLYPSHATQRTLFVMHLAGLKATGNLQGIEMERLLRQAKLEPKQWLDNRDQLEEGKNHE
;
A
#
# COMPACT_ATOMS: atom_id res chain seq x y z
N ALA A 1 6.66 3.39 -12.79
CA ALA A 1 7.00 4.83 -12.64
C ALA A 1 7.99 5.08 -11.50
N MET A 2 7.60 5.02 -10.21
CA MET A 2 8.52 5.33 -9.10
C MET A 2 9.72 4.37 -9.00
N ALA A 3 9.50 3.06 -9.17
CA ALA A 3 10.58 2.06 -9.21
C ALA A 3 11.60 2.32 -10.32
N LEU A 4 11.11 2.69 -11.51
CA LEU A 4 11.93 3.07 -12.66
C LEU A 4 12.77 4.33 -12.34
N SER A 5 12.15 5.38 -11.79
CA SER A 5 12.87 6.61 -11.42
C SER A 5 13.92 6.39 -10.33
N ALA A 6 13.68 5.47 -9.40
CA ALA A 6 14.66 5.09 -8.39
C ALA A 6 15.76 4.16 -8.93
N GLY A 7 15.58 3.56 -10.12
CA GLY A 7 16.47 2.54 -10.65
C GLY A 7 16.52 1.28 -9.76
N VAL A 8 15.37 0.85 -9.24
CA VAL A 8 15.20 -0.43 -8.52
C VAL A 8 14.45 -1.43 -9.40
N ASP A 9 14.39 -2.70 -8.97
CA ASP A 9 13.70 -3.77 -9.69
C ASP A 9 12.21 -3.45 -9.92
N GLU A 10 11.88 -3.10 -11.16
CA GLU A 10 10.53 -2.69 -11.54
C GLU A 10 9.54 -3.85 -11.50
N LEU A 11 9.94 -5.03 -11.97
CA LEU A 11 9.03 -6.15 -12.14
C LEU A 11 8.52 -6.66 -10.78
N ASN A 12 9.43 -6.81 -9.82
CA ASN A 12 9.06 -7.22 -8.47
C ASN A 12 8.26 -6.12 -7.74
N CYS A 13 8.61 -4.84 -7.94
CA CYS A 13 7.81 -3.73 -7.39
C CYS A 13 6.38 -3.71 -7.95
N TYR A 14 6.24 -3.86 -9.27
CA TYR A 14 4.94 -3.87 -9.95
C TYR A 14 4.08 -5.05 -9.47
N THR A 15 4.67 -6.23 -9.41
CA THR A 15 4.01 -7.44 -8.92
C THR A 15 3.58 -7.29 -7.45
N ALA A 16 4.45 -6.75 -6.59
CA ALA A 16 4.12 -6.49 -5.20
C ALA A 16 2.96 -5.49 -5.05
N GLY A 17 2.95 -4.43 -5.87
CA GLY A 17 1.87 -3.45 -5.93
C GLY A 17 0.53 -4.09 -6.29
N LEU A 18 0.48 -4.91 -7.34
CA LEU A 18 -0.72 -5.63 -7.76
C LEU A 18 -1.25 -6.58 -6.67
N LEU A 19 -0.36 -7.26 -5.94
CA LEU A 19 -0.74 -8.23 -4.92
C LEU A 19 -1.04 -7.61 -3.55
N SER A 20 -0.87 -6.30 -3.40
CA SER A 20 -0.92 -5.59 -2.10
C SER A 20 -2.27 -5.65 -1.40
N ARG A 21 -3.37 -5.68 -2.18
CA ARG A 21 -4.77 -5.73 -1.70
C ARG A 21 -5.42 -7.11 -1.84
N SER A 22 -4.65 -8.15 -2.15
CA SER A 22 -5.16 -9.51 -2.32
C SER A 22 -5.90 -10.05 -1.08
N GLY A 23 -5.47 -9.68 0.13
CA GLY A 23 -6.14 -10.05 1.37
C GLY A 23 -7.53 -9.43 1.53
N GLU A 24 -7.66 -8.13 1.25
CA GLU A 24 -8.94 -7.40 1.31
C GLU A 24 -9.91 -7.93 0.26
N LEU A 25 -9.45 -8.13 -0.97
CA LEU A 25 -10.29 -8.65 -2.07
C LEU A 25 -10.80 -10.07 -1.77
N ALA A 26 -9.94 -10.95 -1.25
CA ALA A 26 -10.34 -12.32 -0.94
C ALA A 26 -11.27 -12.39 0.29
N LEU A 27 -11.08 -11.51 1.27
CA LEU A 27 -12.02 -11.37 2.38
C LEU A 27 -13.37 -10.85 1.90
N LEU A 28 -13.40 -9.77 1.11
CA LEU A 28 -14.63 -9.24 0.50
C LEU A 28 -15.39 -10.31 -0.28
N ARG A 29 -14.67 -11.12 -1.07
CA ARG A 29 -15.28 -12.25 -1.77
C ARG A 29 -15.92 -13.25 -0.81
N THR A 30 -15.22 -13.58 0.27
CA THR A 30 -15.71 -14.53 1.29
C THR A 30 -16.96 -13.99 2.01
N LEU A 31 -16.96 -12.70 2.36
CA LEU A 31 -18.11 -12.02 2.96
C LEU A 31 -19.30 -11.98 1.99
N GLN A 32 -19.04 -11.73 0.71
CA GLN A 32 -20.08 -11.78 -0.33
C GLN A 32 -20.68 -13.19 -0.47
N ASP A 33 -19.86 -14.23 -0.44
CA ASP A 33 -20.34 -15.62 -0.49
C ASP A 33 -21.17 -15.99 0.76
N PHE A 34 -20.88 -15.39 1.92
CA PHE A 34 -21.69 -15.53 3.14
C PHE A 34 -23.06 -14.85 3.00
N ILE A 35 -23.10 -13.61 2.47
CA ILE A 35 -24.35 -12.89 2.20
C ILE A 35 -25.23 -13.65 1.20
N HIS A 36 -24.65 -14.18 0.12
CA HIS A 36 -25.38 -14.98 -0.87
C HIS A 36 -26.02 -16.25 -0.28
N ARG A 37 -25.49 -16.75 0.83
CA ARG A 37 -26.04 -17.89 1.58
C ARG A 37 -27.04 -17.45 2.67
N GLN A 38 -27.57 -16.23 2.56
CA GLN A 38 -28.50 -15.62 3.51
C GLN A 38 -27.88 -15.40 4.91
N GLY A 39 -26.54 -15.27 4.98
CA GLY A 39 -25.85 -14.93 6.22
C GLY A 39 -26.15 -13.48 6.65
N PRO A 40 -26.47 -13.22 7.93
CA PRO A 40 -26.74 -11.87 8.41
C PRO A 40 -25.42 -11.10 8.54
N LEU A 41 -25.18 -10.15 7.64
CA LEU A 41 -24.00 -9.29 7.67
C LEU A 41 -24.38 -7.86 7.29
N THR A 42 -24.08 -6.90 8.17
CA THR A 42 -24.33 -5.48 7.92
C THR A 42 -23.09 -4.78 7.37
N VAL A 43 -23.28 -3.57 6.80
CA VAL A 43 -22.17 -2.78 6.26
C VAL A 43 -21.19 -2.38 7.36
N GLU A 44 -21.67 -2.01 8.55
CA GLU A 44 -20.85 -1.61 9.70
C GLU A 44 -19.98 -2.79 10.19
N GLN A 45 -20.51 -4.02 10.13
CA GLN A 45 -19.75 -5.22 10.41
C GLN A 45 -18.67 -5.45 9.37
N ILE A 46 -18.95 -5.23 8.08
CA ILE A 46 -17.97 -5.34 7.00
C ILE A 46 -16.81 -4.34 7.21
N GLU A 47 -17.13 -3.08 7.48
CA GLU A 47 -16.15 -2.02 7.77
C GLU A 47 -15.26 -2.35 8.97
N THR A 48 -15.79 -3.09 9.96
CA THR A 48 -15.02 -3.57 11.12
C THR A 48 -14.17 -4.79 10.79
N LEU A 49 -14.69 -5.71 9.97
CA LEU A 49 -14.03 -6.99 9.66
C LEU A 49 -12.86 -6.83 8.70
N ILE A 50 -12.97 -5.93 7.70
CA ILE A 50 -11.94 -5.73 6.69
C ILE A 50 -10.57 -5.39 7.31
N PRO A 51 -10.38 -4.31 8.08
CA PRO A 51 -9.08 -3.96 8.64
C PRO A 51 -8.59 -5.02 9.64
N ARG A 52 -9.51 -5.73 10.31
CA ARG A 52 -9.18 -6.75 11.30
C ARG A 52 -8.63 -8.04 10.69
N TRP A 53 -9.23 -8.53 9.60
CA TRP A 53 -8.97 -9.87 9.08
C TRP A 53 -8.17 -9.88 7.77
N SER A 54 -8.22 -8.82 6.96
CA SER A 54 -7.52 -8.76 5.67
C SER A 54 -5.99 -8.99 5.79
N PRO A 55 -5.29 -8.48 6.82
CA PRO A 55 -3.85 -8.73 6.97
C PRO A 55 -3.51 -10.21 7.17
N SER A 56 -4.22 -10.89 8.09
CA SER A 56 -3.96 -12.31 8.37
C SER A 56 -4.40 -13.20 7.21
N PHE A 57 -5.55 -12.89 6.60
CA PHE A 57 -6.06 -13.58 5.41
C PHE A 57 -5.09 -13.47 4.23
N GLY A 58 -4.62 -12.25 3.93
CA GLY A 58 -3.63 -12.01 2.88
C GLY A 58 -2.32 -12.74 3.13
N ASN A 59 -1.85 -12.83 4.38
CA ASN A 59 -0.65 -13.59 4.71
C ASN A 59 -0.81 -15.09 4.50
N GLN A 60 -1.98 -15.66 4.79
CA GLN A 60 -2.27 -17.06 4.46
C GLN A 60 -2.31 -17.30 2.95
N LEU A 61 -2.96 -16.41 2.21
CA LEU A 61 -3.06 -16.49 0.75
C LEU A 61 -1.67 -16.46 0.08
N LYS A 62 -0.80 -15.53 0.50
CA LYS A 62 0.59 -15.44 0.01
C LYS A 62 1.42 -16.69 0.29
N LYS A 63 1.17 -17.38 1.43
CA LYS A 63 1.80 -18.67 1.74
C LYS A 63 1.25 -19.78 0.85
N GLN A 64 -0.08 -19.82 0.63
CA GLN A 64 -0.72 -20.81 -0.23
C GLN A 64 -0.25 -20.70 -1.69
N TRP A 65 -0.07 -19.48 -2.20
CA TRP A 65 0.53 -19.21 -3.50
C TRP A 65 2.04 -19.44 -3.56
N ARG A 66 2.67 -19.81 -2.44
CA ARG A 66 4.12 -20.06 -2.31
C ARG A 66 4.96 -18.88 -2.79
N LEU A 67 4.52 -17.66 -2.50
CA LEU A 67 5.26 -16.46 -2.93
C LEU A 67 6.66 -16.42 -2.28
N PRO A 68 7.70 -16.10 -3.05
CA PRO A 68 9.05 -15.91 -2.53
C PRO A 68 9.06 -14.91 -1.36
N LEU A 69 9.91 -15.15 -0.36
CA LEU A 69 10.05 -14.24 0.78
C LEU A 69 10.34 -12.78 0.35
N PRO A 70 11.25 -12.51 -0.61
CA PRO A 70 11.51 -11.13 -1.04
C PRO A 70 10.27 -10.41 -1.56
N LEU A 71 9.41 -11.11 -2.33
CA LEU A 71 8.17 -10.52 -2.83
C LEU A 71 7.17 -10.24 -1.70
N ARG A 72 7.10 -11.12 -0.69
CA ARG A 72 6.25 -10.90 0.49
C ARG A 72 6.70 -9.70 1.31
N GLU A 73 8.00 -9.47 1.43
CA GLU A 73 8.58 -8.30 2.09
C GLU A 73 8.24 -7.02 1.34
N LEU A 74 8.36 -7.01 0.00
CA LEU A 74 7.95 -5.87 -0.83
C LEU A 74 6.47 -5.54 -0.68
N ILE A 75 5.59 -6.56 -0.63
CA ILE A 75 4.17 -6.36 -0.38
C ILE A 75 3.94 -5.76 1.04
N GLY A 76 4.68 -6.25 2.04
CA GLY A 76 4.58 -5.75 3.41
C GLY A 76 4.99 -4.28 3.55
N ALA A 77 6.05 -3.86 2.85
CA ALA A 77 6.58 -2.50 2.91
C ALA A 77 5.60 -1.43 2.41
N ILE A 78 4.61 -1.79 1.57
CA ILE A 78 3.53 -0.88 1.14
C ILE A 78 2.72 -0.40 2.34
N HIS A 79 2.50 -1.27 3.33
CA HIS A 79 1.59 -1.02 4.45
C HIS A 79 2.31 -0.57 5.72
N LEU A 80 3.57 -0.97 5.89
CA LEU A 80 4.34 -0.72 7.11
C LEU A 80 5.69 -0.08 6.77
N TYR A 81 6.10 0.88 7.58
CA TYR A 81 7.40 1.52 7.45
C TYR A 81 8.52 0.47 7.65
N PRO A 82 9.45 0.32 6.69
CA PRO A 82 10.48 -0.71 6.76
C PRO A 82 11.66 -0.23 7.64
N SER A 83 11.47 -0.24 8.96
CA SER A 83 12.40 0.29 9.98
C SER A 83 13.80 -0.33 10.00
N HIS A 84 13.93 -1.58 9.55
CA HIS A 84 15.20 -2.34 9.58
C HIS A 84 15.76 -2.64 8.19
N ALA A 85 15.16 -2.06 7.14
CA ALA A 85 15.58 -2.33 5.78
C ALA A 85 16.69 -1.38 5.34
N THR A 86 17.77 -1.94 4.78
CA THR A 86 18.76 -1.18 4.00
C THR A 86 18.44 -1.22 2.50
N GLN A 87 17.47 -2.04 2.10
CA GLN A 87 17.09 -2.19 0.70
C GLN A 87 16.22 -1.01 0.26
N ARG A 88 16.79 -0.20 -0.63
CA ARG A 88 16.11 0.94 -1.26
C ARG A 88 14.75 0.59 -1.85
N THR A 89 14.61 -0.61 -2.39
CA THR A 89 13.35 -1.11 -2.97
C THR A 89 12.21 -1.12 -1.96
N LEU A 90 12.47 -1.42 -0.68
CA LEU A 90 11.44 -1.41 0.37
C LEU A 90 10.97 0.03 0.68
N PHE A 91 11.87 1.01 0.67
CA PHE A 91 11.49 2.42 0.79
C PHE A 91 10.64 2.88 -0.40
N VAL A 92 11.02 2.50 -1.62
CA VAL A 92 10.22 2.79 -2.82
C VAL A 92 8.81 2.19 -2.72
N MET A 93 8.68 0.95 -2.22
CA MET A 93 7.37 0.34 -2.02
C MET A 93 6.53 1.07 -0.98
N HIS A 94 7.14 1.48 0.14
CA HIS A 94 6.46 2.25 1.17
C HIS A 94 5.97 3.60 0.66
N LEU A 95 6.85 4.34 -0.02
CA LEU A 95 6.54 5.63 -0.64
C LEU A 95 5.44 5.51 -1.70
N ALA A 96 5.47 4.45 -2.51
CA ALA A 96 4.43 4.17 -3.51
C ALA A 96 3.07 3.90 -2.84
N GLY A 97 3.05 3.18 -1.72
CA GLY A 97 1.85 2.96 -0.91
C GLY A 97 1.27 4.28 -0.38
N LEU A 98 2.11 5.12 0.23
CA LEU A 98 1.71 6.44 0.70
C LEU A 98 1.16 7.32 -0.43
N LYS A 99 1.84 7.35 -1.58
CA LYS A 99 1.39 8.10 -2.76
C LYS A 99 0.02 7.62 -3.25
N ALA A 100 -0.19 6.30 -3.30
CA ALA A 100 -1.47 5.72 -3.72
C ALA A 100 -2.62 6.08 -2.75
N THR A 101 -2.33 6.29 -1.47
CA THR A 101 -3.30 6.76 -0.47
C THR A 101 -3.40 8.27 -0.33
N GLY A 102 -2.60 9.04 -1.09
CA GLY A 102 -2.54 10.50 -1.01
C GLY A 102 -1.98 11.03 0.32
N ASN A 103 -1.11 10.25 0.97
CA ASN A 103 -0.49 10.56 2.25
C ASN A 103 1.03 10.83 2.11
N LEU A 104 1.53 11.06 0.89
CA LEU A 104 2.96 11.25 0.66
C LEU A 104 3.34 12.72 0.86
N GLN A 105 3.48 13.11 2.13
CA GLN A 105 3.73 14.49 2.55
C GLN A 105 4.61 14.57 3.81
N GLY A 106 5.20 15.74 4.05
CA GLY A 106 5.98 16.03 5.26
C GLY A 106 7.48 15.72 5.15
N ILE A 107 8.24 16.28 6.11
CA ILE A 107 9.71 16.29 6.13
C ILE A 107 10.30 14.87 6.20
N GLU A 108 9.65 13.96 6.93
CA GLU A 108 10.09 12.57 7.01
C GLU A 108 10.02 11.87 5.65
N MET A 109 8.97 12.12 4.89
CA MET A 109 8.79 11.56 3.55
C MET A 109 9.76 12.17 2.54
N GLU A 110 10.10 13.44 2.68
CA GLU A 110 11.18 14.05 1.88
C GLU A 110 12.53 13.37 2.11
N ARG A 111 12.86 13.08 3.38
CA ARG A 111 14.10 12.37 3.72
C ARG A 111 14.09 10.96 3.12
N LEU A 112 12.96 10.27 3.22
CA LEU A 112 12.81 8.92 2.67
C LEU A 112 12.89 8.90 1.14
N LEU A 113 12.31 9.89 0.45
CA LEU A 113 12.44 10.07 -1.00
C LEU A 113 13.91 10.23 -1.41
N ARG A 114 14.66 11.07 -0.68
CA ARG A 114 16.10 11.24 -0.94
C ARG A 114 16.89 9.96 -0.69
N GLN A 115 16.59 9.21 0.38
CA GLN A 115 17.17 7.89 0.63
C GLN A 115 16.83 6.88 -0.48
N ALA A 116 15.64 6.99 -1.05
CA ALA A 116 15.21 6.21 -2.22
C ALA A 116 15.85 6.67 -3.55
N LYS A 117 16.68 7.72 -3.53
CA LYS A 117 17.22 8.41 -4.72
C LYS A 117 16.13 8.94 -5.67
N LEU A 118 15.06 9.45 -5.08
CA LEU A 118 13.93 10.09 -5.77
C LEU A 118 13.93 11.58 -5.46
N GLU A 119 13.60 12.39 -6.47
CA GLU A 119 13.48 13.83 -6.32
C GLU A 119 12.16 14.21 -5.61
N PRO A 120 12.18 14.81 -4.40
CA PRO A 120 10.96 15.01 -3.63
C PRO A 120 9.89 15.84 -4.35
N LYS A 121 10.32 16.90 -5.06
CA LYS A 121 9.42 17.79 -5.83
C LYS A 121 8.58 17.06 -6.88
N GLN A 122 9.04 15.90 -7.36
CA GLN A 122 8.32 15.10 -8.35
C GLN A 122 7.18 14.27 -7.73
N TRP A 123 7.28 13.91 -6.45
CA TRP A 123 6.46 12.85 -5.86
C TRP A 123 5.56 13.31 -4.71
N LEU A 124 5.94 14.36 -3.99
CA LEU A 124 5.12 14.90 -2.89
C LEU A 124 3.71 15.28 -3.35
N ASP A 125 2.75 15.13 -2.45
CA ASP A 125 1.39 15.60 -2.68
C ASP A 125 1.32 17.12 -2.50
N ASN A 126 0.98 17.85 -3.56
CA ASN A 126 0.77 19.31 -3.51
C ASN A 126 -0.63 19.62 -2.92
N ARG A 127 -0.85 19.37 -1.62
CA ARG A 127 -2.14 19.71 -0.99
C ARG A 127 -2.25 21.19 -0.58
N ASP A 128 -1.12 21.88 -0.44
CA ASP A 128 -1.10 23.29 0.00
C ASP A 128 -1.71 24.27 -1.04
N GLN A 129 -1.90 23.87 -2.30
CA GLN A 129 -2.52 24.74 -3.32
C GLN A 129 -4.05 24.62 -3.40
N LEU A 130 -4.68 23.66 -2.72
CA LEU A 130 -6.14 23.44 -2.77
C LEU A 130 -6.90 24.12 -1.63
N GLU A 131 -6.24 24.49 -0.52
CA GLU A 131 -6.87 25.21 0.58
C GLU A 131 -6.82 26.75 0.42
N GLU A 132 -5.84 27.30 -0.30
CA GLU A 132 -5.82 28.75 -0.60
C GLU A 132 -6.89 29.17 -1.62
N GLY A 133 -7.36 28.25 -2.48
CA GLY A 133 -8.41 28.52 -3.47
C GLY A 133 -9.85 28.49 -2.95
N LYS A 134 -10.08 28.05 -1.71
CA LYS A 134 -11.43 27.98 -1.10
C LYS A 134 -11.74 29.11 -0.11
N ASN A 135 -10.77 29.97 0.18
CA ASN A 135 -10.96 31.11 1.09
C ASN A 135 -11.17 32.44 0.36
N HIS A 136 -11.34 32.44 -0.98
CA HIS A 136 -11.48 33.66 -1.80
C HIS A 136 -12.68 33.65 -2.77
N GLU A 137 -13.66 32.74 -2.60
CA GLU A 137 -15.01 32.88 -3.17
C GLU A 137 -16.03 33.12 -2.06
#